data_AF-A0A9X3B728-F1
#
_entry.id   AF-A0A9X3B728-F1
#
_cell.length_a   1.000
_cell.length_b   1.000
_cell.length_c   1.000
_cell.angle_alpha   90.00
_cell.angle_beta   90.00
_cell.angle_gamma   90.00
#
_symmetry.space_group_name_H-M   'P 1'
#
loop_
_entity.id
_entity.type
_entity.pdbx_description
1 polymer ?
#
loop_
_entity_poly.entity_id
_entity_poly.type
_entity_poly.pdbx_seq_one_letter_code
_entity_poly.pdbx_strand_id
1 'polypeptide(L)'
;MNSLNIADYLVFIVYFVIVASYGYWVYNKKKKAVTDTHDFFLAEGSLTWWAIGASMIASNISAEQFIGMSGDGFFVGTAVAAYEWIAALALIIIAIWFMPIYLKNKIMTMPQFLTNRYNSAVALIMAIFWLFLYVFVNLTSILYLGAVAINGLLGGEYLHTIMIFLSIVALIITLGGMKVIGYTDVIQVAVLIIGGLATTYMALSIVGEKLGMGASALAGFQALMKDSPEHFKMILEKPHAGSSNLDIQKYVVLPGIAMYFAGQWIVNLNYWGCNQ
;
A
#
# COMPACT_ATOMS: atom_id res chain seq x y z
N MET A 1 -20.05 24.54 4.35
CA MET A 1 -18.58 24.48 4.24
C MET A 1 -18.10 23.59 5.38
N ASN A 2 -17.60 22.39 5.08
CA ASN A 2 -17.14 21.47 6.11
C ASN A 2 -15.77 21.95 6.59
N SER A 3 -15.75 22.85 7.58
CA SER A 3 -14.53 23.20 8.30
C SER A 3 -14.21 22.08 9.28
N LEU A 4 -12.97 21.60 9.27
CA LEU A 4 -12.46 20.70 10.30
C LEU A 4 -12.65 21.32 11.69
N ASN A 5 -13.02 20.49 12.66
CA ASN A 5 -13.16 20.93 14.04
C ASN A 5 -11.77 21.12 14.65
N ILE A 6 -11.66 21.97 15.67
CA ILE A 6 -10.45 22.12 16.49
C ILE A 6 -9.98 20.75 17.02
N ALA A 7 -10.92 19.86 17.36
CA ALA A 7 -10.60 18.50 17.78
C ALA A 7 -9.82 17.70 16.70
N ASP A 8 -10.17 17.86 15.42
CA ASP A 8 -9.50 17.16 14.31
C ASP A 8 -8.04 17.62 14.17
N TYR A 9 -7.82 18.95 14.25
CA TYR A 9 -6.47 19.52 14.25
C TYR A 9 -5.66 19.07 15.46
N LEU A 10 -6.28 18.98 16.64
CA LEU A 10 -5.60 18.55 17.86
C LEU A 10 -5.16 17.09 17.75
N VAL A 11 -6.03 16.20 17.27
CA VAL A 11 -5.68 14.78 17.04
C VAL A 11 -4.53 14.67 16.05
N PHE A 12 -4.57 15.44 14.94
CA PHE A 12 -3.51 15.46 13.94
C PHE A 12 -2.16 15.91 14.53
N ILE A 13 -2.14 17.00 15.30
CA ILE A 13 -0.91 17.51 15.93
C ILE A 13 -0.37 16.52 16.96
N VAL A 14 -1.24 15.94 17.81
CA VAL A 14 -0.84 14.96 18.82
C VAL A 14 -0.22 13.73 18.16
N TYR A 15 -0.84 13.22 17.09
CA TYR A 15 -0.28 12.12 16.31
C TYR A 15 1.12 12.46 15.77
N PHE A 16 1.28 13.64 15.17
CA PHE A 16 2.58 14.06 14.63
C PHE A 16 3.65 14.18 15.72
N VAL A 17 3.29 14.74 16.88
CA VAL A 17 4.19 14.87 18.04
C VAL A 17 4.61 13.50 18.56
N ILE A 18 3.69 12.53 18.66
CA ILE A 18 4.00 11.17 19.11
C ILE A 18 5.00 10.51 18.15
N VAL A 19 4.71 10.53 16.85
CA VAL A 19 5.56 9.89 15.84
C VAL A 19 6.93 10.57 15.75
N ALA A 20 6.98 11.91 15.73
CA ALA A 20 8.22 12.66 15.68
C ALA A 20 9.07 12.46 16.94
N SER A 21 8.45 12.47 18.14
CA SER A 21 9.15 12.24 19.40
C SER A 21 9.71 10.83 19.48
N TYR A 22 8.93 9.83 19.04
CA TYR A 22 9.36 8.44 18.99
C TYR A 22 10.51 8.25 17.97
N GLY A 23 10.39 8.82 16.77
CA GLY A 23 11.43 8.80 15.75
C GLY A 23 12.73 9.45 16.23
N TYR A 24 12.63 10.61 16.90
CA TYR A 24 13.77 11.29 17.50
C TYR A 24 14.42 10.50 18.64
N TRP A 25 13.61 9.86 19.50
CA TRP A 25 14.11 8.98 20.56
C TRP A 25 14.87 7.78 19.99
N VAL A 26 14.32 7.12 18.96
CA VAL A 26 14.99 6.02 18.26
C VAL A 26 16.29 6.51 17.61
N TYR A 27 16.26 7.64 16.91
CA TYR A 27 17.43 8.27 16.29
C TYR A 27 18.54 8.48 17.32
N ASN A 28 18.23 9.09 18.47
CA ASN A 28 19.21 9.35 19.52
C ASN A 28 19.75 8.07 20.17
N LYS A 29 18.89 7.09 20.42
CA LYS A 29 19.30 5.80 21.02
C LYS A 29 20.22 5.02 20.08
N LYS A 30 19.95 5.05 18.78
CA LYS A 30 20.73 4.35 17.76
C LYS A 30 21.95 5.13 17.25
N LYS A 31 22.01 6.45 17.47
CA LYS A 31 23.24 7.24 17.30
C LYS A 31 24.27 6.99 18.40
N LYS A 32 23.79 6.70 19.63
CA LYS A 32 24.65 6.40 20.79
C LYS A 32 25.13 4.95 20.83
N ALA A 33 24.35 4.03 20.27
CA ALA A 33 24.83 2.68 20.02
C ALA A 33 25.65 2.70 18.73
N VAL A 34 26.98 2.62 18.83
CA VAL A 34 27.78 1.99 17.77
C VAL A 34 27.32 0.54 17.75
N THR A 35 26.15 0.26 17.16
CA THR A 35 25.72 -1.11 16.90
C THR A 35 26.69 -1.58 15.84
N ASP A 36 27.69 -2.31 16.33
CA ASP A 36 28.56 -3.19 15.60
C ASP A 36 27.77 -3.83 14.46
N THR A 37 28.38 -3.97 13.28
CA THR A 37 27.75 -4.66 12.14
C THR A 37 27.24 -6.05 12.57
N HIS A 38 27.86 -6.61 13.62
CA HIS A 38 27.47 -7.83 14.33
C HIS A 38 26.04 -7.83 14.91
N ASP A 39 25.49 -6.72 15.41
CA ASP A 39 24.11 -6.66 15.92
C ASP A 39 23.06 -6.65 14.80
N PHE A 40 23.44 -6.18 13.62
CA PHE A 40 22.60 -6.28 12.41
C PHE A 40 22.57 -7.73 11.89
N PHE A 41 23.69 -8.44 11.99
CA PHE A 41 23.81 -9.87 11.68
C PHE A 41 23.21 -10.79 12.77
N LEU A 42 23.23 -10.43 14.05
CA LEU A 42 22.55 -11.20 15.11
C LEU A 42 21.02 -11.04 15.08
N ALA A 43 20.51 -9.97 14.45
CA ALA A 43 19.09 -9.85 14.14
C ALA A 43 18.66 -10.81 13.02
N GLU A 44 19.61 -11.26 12.18
CA GLU A 44 19.44 -12.24 11.10
C GLU A 44 19.11 -13.62 11.71
N GLY A 45 17.83 -13.85 11.98
CA GLY A 45 17.29 -15.09 12.59
C GLY A 45 16.54 -14.89 13.90
N SER A 46 16.54 -13.68 14.49
CA SER A 46 15.84 -13.39 15.76
C SER A 46 14.39 -12.90 15.57
N LEU A 47 14.02 -12.52 14.34
CA LEU A 47 12.68 -12.03 14.02
C LEU A 47 11.72 -13.22 13.90
N THR A 48 10.69 -13.23 14.73
CA THR A 48 9.61 -14.21 14.68
C THR A 48 8.85 -14.13 13.36
N TRP A 49 8.37 -15.26 12.83
CA TRP A 49 7.68 -15.34 11.53
C TRP A 49 6.52 -14.34 11.38
N TRP A 50 5.75 -14.10 12.44
CA TRP A 50 4.62 -13.15 12.42
C TRP A 50 5.09 -11.70 12.31
N ALA A 51 6.27 -11.38 12.87
CA ALA A 51 6.86 -10.04 12.78
C ALA A 51 7.41 -9.79 11.36
N ILE A 52 8.01 -10.80 10.74
CA ILE A 52 8.47 -10.74 9.34
C ILE A 52 7.27 -10.53 8.41
N GLY A 53 6.21 -11.34 8.56
CA GLY A 53 5.00 -11.22 7.74
C GLY A 53 4.31 -9.86 7.93
N ALA A 54 4.16 -9.41 9.19
CA ALA A 54 3.60 -8.09 9.46
C ALA A 54 4.44 -6.97 8.85
N SER A 55 5.78 -7.06 8.90
CA SER A 55 6.70 -6.08 8.30
C SER A 55 6.60 -6.05 6.77
N MET A 56 6.44 -7.20 6.11
CA MET A 56 6.25 -7.25 4.65
C MET A 56 4.94 -6.56 4.24
N ILE A 57 3.84 -6.87 4.91
CA ILE A 57 2.54 -6.22 4.63
C ILE A 57 2.60 -4.74 4.95
N ALA A 58 3.16 -4.37 6.11
CA ALA A 58 3.40 -2.99 6.52
C ALA A 58 4.11 -2.16 5.45
N SER A 59 5.17 -2.74 4.86
CA SER A 59 5.98 -2.07 3.82
C SER A 59 5.24 -1.90 2.49
N ASN A 60 4.15 -2.63 2.29
CA ASN A 60 3.32 -2.53 1.08
C ASN A 60 2.17 -1.52 1.23
N ILE A 61 1.75 -1.18 2.45
CA ILE A 61 0.61 -0.29 2.66
C ILE A 61 1.06 1.16 2.47
N SER A 62 0.50 1.83 1.47
CA SER A 62 0.75 3.23 1.17
C SER A 62 -0.55 3.98 0.86
N ALA A 63 -0.44 5.28 0.60
CA ALA A 63 -1.55 6.10 0.13
C ALA A 63 -2.17 5.55 -1.17
N GLU A 64 -1.38 4.90 -2.02
CA GLU A 64 -1.86 4.22 -3.23
C GLU A 64 -2.81 3.08 -2.89
N GLN A 65 -2.43 2.24 -1.93
CA GLN A 65 -3.27 1.14 -1.49
C GLN A 65 -4.54 1.63 -0.79
N PHE A 66 -4.43 2.66 0.04
CA PHE A 66 -5.59 3.10 0.82
C PHE A 66 -6.58 3.94 -0.01
N ILE A 67 -6.08 4.83 -0.87
CA ILE A 67 -6.92 5.78 -1.65
C ILE A 67 -7.18 5.24 -3.05
N GLY A 68 -6.14 4.75 -3.74
CA GLY A 68 -6.25 4.21 -5.09
C GLY A 68 -7.15 2.98 -5.14
N MET A 69 -6.85 1.94 -4.35
CA MET A 69 -7.69 0.73 -4.34
C MET A 69 -9.12 0.99 -3.85
N SER A 70 -9.33 1.97 -2.95
CA SER A 70 -10.69 2.37 -2.56
C SER A 70 -11.44 3.04 -3.71
N GLY A 71 -10.75 3.85 -4.51
CA GLY A 71 -11.30 4.45 -5.73
C GLY A 71 -11.65 3.40 -6.79
N ASP A 72 -10.77 2.42 -7.00
CA ASP A 72 -11.06 1.27 -7.86
C ASP A 72 -12.19 0.42 -7.29
N GLY A 73 -12.23 0.22 -5.97
CA GLY A 73 -13.34 -0.46 -5.29
C GLY A 73 -14.69 0.24 -5.49
N PHE A 74 -14.71 1.58 -5.55
CA PHE A 74 -15.91 2.34 -5.93
C PHE A 74 -16.28 2.15 -7.41
N PHE A 75 -15.28 2.11 -8.30
CA PHE A 75 -15.49 2.02 -9.75
C PHE A 75 -15.82 0.59 -10.24
N VAL A 76 -14.95 -0.38 -9.95
CA VAL A 76 -15.05 -1.79 -10.39
C VAL A 76 -15.57 -2.75 -9.30
N GLY A 77 -15.77 -2.29 -8.07
CA GLY A 77 -16.26 -3.15 -6.99
C GLY A 77 -15.16 -4.02 -6.36
N THR A 78 -15.55 -5.09 -5.67
CA THR A 78 -14.65 -6.03 -5.00
C THR A 78 -13.77 -6.83 -5.95
N ALA A 79 -13.98 -6.72 -7.27
CA ALA A 79 -13.13 -7.32 -8.29
C ALA A 79 -11.67 -6.86 -8.18
N VAL A 80 -11.42 -5.63 -7.72
CA VAL A 80 -10.06 -5.11 -7.48
C VAL A 80 -9.27 -5.97 -6.49
N ALA A 81 -9.95 -6.65 -5.54
CA ALA A 81 -9.28 -7.53 -4.59
C ALA A 81 -8.56 -8.70 -5.25
N ALA A 82 -8.85 -9.02 -6.52
CA ALA A 82 -8.11 -10.03 -7.28
C ALA A 82 -6.60 -9.78 -7.29
N TYR A 83 -6.15 -8.52 -7.30
CA TYR A 83 -4.72 -8.18 -7.19
C TYR A 83 -4.08 -8.78 -5.93
N GLU A 84 -4.75 -8.66 -4.79
CA GLU A 84 -4.28 -9.15 -3.48
C GLU A 84 -4.37 -10.68 -3.35
N TRP A 85 -5.43 -11.29 -3.89
CA TRP A 85 -5.56 -12.76 -3.88
C TRP A 85 -4.45 -13.44 -4.69
N ILE A 86 -4.08 -12.88 -5.84
CA ILE A 86 -2.98 -13.40 -6.66
C ILE A 86 -1.64 -13.12 -6.00
N ALA A 87 -1.47 -11.95 -5.38
CA ALA A 87 -0.29 -11.61 -4.61
C ALA A 87 -0.02 -12.65 -3.51
N ALA A 88 -1.05 -13.07 -2.78
CA ALA A 88 -0.93 -14.13 -1.77
C ALA A 88 -0.43 -15.46 -2.36
N LEU A 89 -0.93 -15.87 -3.53
CA LEU A 89 -0.44 -17.05 -4.24
C LEU A 89 1.01 -16.88 -4.74
N ALA A 90 1.34 -15.71 -5.26
CA ALA A 90 2.71 -15.39 -5.70
C ALA A 90 3.69 -15.45 -4.53
N LEU A 91 3.31 -14.94 -3.36
CA LEU A 91 4.11 -15.03 -2.13
C LEU A 91 4.40 -16.46 -1.71
N ILE A 92 3.42 -17.36 -1.80
CA ILE A 92 3.63 -18.80 -1.55
C ILE A 92 4.66 -19.35 -2.55
N ILE A 93 4.55 -18.97 -3.82
CA ILE A 93 5.49 -19.42 -4.85
C ILE A 93 6.91 -18.92 -4.56
N ILE A 94 7.05 -17.65 -4.20
CA ILE A 94 8.33 -17.04 -3.86
C ILE A 94 8.93 -17.72 -2.63
N ALA A 95 8.14 -17.93 -1.59
CA ALA A 95 8.58 -18.57 -0.35
C ALA A 95 9.09 -20.01 -0.55
N ILE A 96 8.43 -20.80 -1.41
CA ILE A 96 8.78 -22.21 -1.62
C ILE A 96 9.91 -22.37 -2.64
N TRP A 97 9.90 -21.63 -3.75
CA TRP A 97 10.80 -21.88 -4.88
C TRP A 97 11.94 -20.86 -5.00
N PHE A 98 11.70 -19.58 -4.72
CA PHE A 98 12.70 -18.52 -4.93
C PHE A 98 13.56 -18.28 -3.69
N MET A 99 12.94 -18.18 -2.51
CA MET A 99 13.63 -17.92 -1.25
C MET A 99 14.74 -18.93 -0.94
N PRO A 100 14.57 -20.25 -1.12
CA PRO A 100 15.67 -21.20 -0.88
C PRO A 100 16.88 -20.96 -1.79
N ILE A 101 16.65 -20.48 -3.02
CA ILE A 101 17.71 -20.18 -3.98
C ILE A 101 18.45 -18.91 -3.54
N TYR A 102 17.72 -17.86 -3.16
CA TYR A 102 18.32 -16.60 -2.71
C TYR A 102 19.15 -16.78 -1.45
N LEU A 103 18.61 -17.48 -0.45
CA LEU A 103 19.31 -17.75 0.80
C LEU A 103 20.55 -18.64 0.58
N LYS A 104 20.42 -19.72 -0.22
CA LYS A 104 21.56 -20.62 -0.51
C LYS A 104 22.72 -19.90 -1.23
N ASN A 105 22.40 -18.97 -2.13
CA ASN A 105 23.39 -18.23 -2.91
C ASN A 105 23.79 -16.89 -2.28
N LYS A 106 23.32 -16.57 -1.07
CA LYS A 106 23.58 -15.30 -0.36
C LYS A 106 23.29 -14.07 -1.22
N ILE A 107 22.19 -14.14 -1.98
CA ILE A 107 21.69 -13.04 -2.78
C ILE A 107 20.90 -12.11 -1.85
N MET A 108 21.37 -10.87 -1.72
CA MET A 108 20.76 -9.87 -0.85
C MET A 108 19.96 -8.82 -1.63
N THR A 109 20.27 -8.61 -2.91
CA THR A 109 19.58 -7.64 -3.76
C THR A 109 19.32 -8.19 -5.16
N MET A 110 18.26 -7.72 -5.81
CA MET A 110 17.92 -8.16 -7.15
C MET A 110 18.97 -7.74 -8.22
N PRO A 111 19.57 -6.54 -8.19
CA PRO A 111 20.71 -6.22 -9.07
C PRO A 111 21.91 -7.16 -8.88
N GLN A 112 22.19 -7.58 -7.63
CA GLN A 112 23.22 -8.57 -7.35
C GLN A 112 22.87 -9.94 -7.97
N PHE A 113 21.62 -10.39 -7.86
CA PHE A 113 21.16 -11.60 -8.53
C PHE A 113 21.41 -11.55 -10.05
N LEU A 114 20.99 -10.46 -10.69
CA LEU A 114 21.15 -10.29 -12.14
C LEU A 114 22.61 -10.21 -12.57
N THR A 115 23.46 -9.59 -11.75
CA THR A 115 24.91 -9.55 -12.00
C THR A 115 25.51 -10.95 -11.96
N ASN A 116 25.17 -11.74 -10.93
CA ASN A 116 25.68 -13.10 -10.76
C ASN A 116 25.14 -14.08 -11.82
N ARG A 117 23.89 -13.90 -12.25
CA ARG A 117 23.23 -14.82 -13.18
C ARG A 117 23.48 -14.49 -14.66
N TYR A 118 23.63 -13.22 -14.98
CA TYR A 118 23.79 -12.72 -16.35
C TYR A 118 25.09 -11.90 -16.47
N ASN A 119 25.03 -10.59 -16.24
CA ASN A 119 26.17 -9.68 -16.27
C ASN A 119 25.81 -8.33 -15.64
N SER A 120 26.81 -7.49 -15.41
CA SER A 120 26.66 -6.16 -14.82
C SER A 120 25.83 -5.19 -15.68
N ALA A 121 25.79 -5.37 -17.00
CA ALA A 121 25.02 -4.50 -17.89
C ALA A 121 23.51 -4.68 -17.68
N VAL A 122 23.04 -5.93 -17.56
CA VAL A 122 21.63 -6.24 -17.27
C VAL A 122 21.23 -5.69 -15.89
N ALA A 123 22.10 -5.83 -14.89
CA ALA A 123 21.85 -5.29 -13.55
C ALA A 123 21.78 -3.76 -13.55
N LEU A 124 22.66 -3.08 -14.29
CA LEU A 124 22.64 -1.62 -14.41
C LEU A 124 21.39 -1.11 -15.12
N ILE A 125 21.00 -1.75 -16.23
CA ILE A 125 19.77 -1.42 -16.96
C ILE A 125 18.58 -1.52 -16.01
N MET A 126 18.47 -2.63 -15.28
CA MET A 126 17.41 -2.86 -14.33
C MET A 126 17.41 -1.80 -13.21
N ALA A 127 18.56 -1.50 -12.61
CA ALA A 127 18.68 -0.47 -11.57
C ALA A 127 18.23 0.92 -12.06
N ILE A 128 18.61 1.30 -13.29
CA ILE A 128 18.17 2.55 -13.92
C ILE A 128 16.65 2.54 -14.10
N PHE A 129 16.08 1.51 -14.73
CA PHE A 129 14.63 1.41 -14.92
C PHE A 129 13.87 1.51 -13.60
N TRP A 130 14.33 0.82 -12.55
CA TRP A 130 13.72 0.89 -11.23
C TRP A 130 13.84 2.26 -10.59
N LEU A 131 14.99 2.93 -10.70
CA LEU A 131 15.15 4.29 -10.18
C LEU A 131 14.12 5.23 -10.82
N PHE A 132 13.98 5.18 -12.15
CA PHE A 132 12.98 5.99 -12.86
C PHE A 132 11.56 5.61 -12.46
N LEU A 133 11.23 4.33 -12.37
CA LEU A 133 9.91 3.87 -11.94
C LEU A 133 9.57 4.39 -10.53
N TYR A 134 10.49 4.24 -9.57
CA TYR A 134 10.26 4.69 -8.20
C TYR A 134 10.10 6.21 -8.09
N VAL A 135 10.89 6.98 -8.83
CA VAL A 135 10.84 8.45 -8.78
C VAL A 135 9.62 8.99 -9.51
N PHE A 136 9.37 8.55 -10.75
CA PHE A 136 8.37 9.17 -11.60
C PHE A 136 6.98 8.57 -11.43
N VAL A 137 6.89 7.28 -11.09
CA VAL A 137 5.61 6.59 -10.89
C VAL A 137 5.29 6.54 -9.41
N ASN A 138 6.04 5.78 -8.62
CA ASN A 138 5.63 5.47 -7.24
C ASN A 138 5.60 6.71 -6.35
N LEU A 139 6.70 7.47 -6.29
CA LEU A 139 6.79 8.66 -5.44
C LEU A 139 5.75 9.72 -5.86
N THR A 140 5.60 9.95 -7.16
CA THR A 140 4.60 10.88 -7.70
C THR A 140 3.18 10.44 -7.35
N SER A 141 2.83 9.16 -7.55
CA SER A 141 1.51 8.62 -7.23
C SER A 141 1.19 8.72 -5.75
N ILE A 142 2.14 8.36 -4.87
CA ILE A 142 1.94 8.45 -3.41
C ILE A 142 1.71 9.90 -2.98
N LEU A 143 2.52 10.83 -3.47
CA LEU A 143 2.38 12.26 -3.15
C LEU A 143 1.07 12.83 -3.69
N TYR A 144 0.70 12.50 -4.92
CA TYR A 144 -0.52 12.96 -5.56
C TYR A 144 -1.76 12.42 -4.85
N LEU A 145 -1.85 11.10 -4.64
CA LEU A 145 -3.00 10.47 -3.98
C LEU A 145 -3.14 10.97 -2.53
N GLY A 146 -2.03 11.04 -1.80
CA GLY A 146 -2.02 11.63 -0.45
C GLY A 146 -2.52 13.08 -0.44
N ALA A 147 -2.10 13.89 -1.42
CA ALA A 147 -2.56 15.26 -1.55
C ALA A 147 -4.05 15.35 -1.93
N VAL A 148 -4.54 14.50 -2.82
CA VAL A 148 -5.96 14.43 -3.20
C VAL A 148 -6.84 14.14 -1.98
N ALA A 149 -6.46 13.18 -1.13
CA ALA A 149 -7.22 12.88 0.09
C ALA A 149 -7.29 14.07 1.04
N ILE A 150 -6.15 14.69 1.37
CA ILE A 150 -6.13 15.85 2.28
C ILE A 150 -6.87 17.03 1.64
N ASN A 151 -6.71 17.25 0.34
CA ASN A 151 -7.38 18.33 -0.39
C ASN A 151 -8.90 18.17 -0.33
N GLY A 152 -9.42 16.94 -0.48
CA GLY A 152 -10.84 16.64 -0.33
C GLY A 152 -11.40 16.96 1.06
N LEU A 153 -10.58 16.79 2.11
CA LEU A 153 -10.96 17.13 3.49
C LEU A 153 -10.92 18.65 3.75
N LEU A 154 -10.02 19.37 3.09
CA LEU A 154 -9.81 20.83 3.27
C LEU A 154 -10.63 21.72 2.33
N GLY A 155 -11.52 21.14 1.52
CA GLY A 155 -12.43 21.89 0.64
C GLY A 155 -11.97 22.08 -0.80
N GLY A 156 -10.87 21.43 -1.22
CA GLY A 156 -10.58 21.21 -2.64
C GLY A 156 -9.60 22.18 -3.33
N GLU A 157 -9.16 23.25 -2.67
CA GLU A 157 -8.41 24.34 -3.30
C GLU A 157 -6.88 24.31 -3.08
N TYR A 158 -6.37 23.34 -2.31
CA TYR A 158 -5.00 23.36 -1.78
C TYR A 158 -4.08 22.25 -2.32
N LEU A 159 -4.47 21.56 -3.40
CA LEU A 159 -3.77 20.37 -3.90
C LEU A 159 -2.26 20.57 -4.04
N HIS A 160 -1.82 21.61 -4.77
CA HIS A 160 -0.39 21.87 -5.00
C HIS A 160 0.36 22.23 -3.72
N THR A 161 -0.24 23.03 -2.84
CA THR A 161 0.35 23.41 -1.55
C THR A 161 0.55 22.17 -0.66
N ILE A 162 -0.42 21.27 -0.64
CA ILE A 162 -0.32 20.01 0.10
C ILE A 162 0.77 19.11 -0.50
N MET A 163 0.86 18.99 -1.82
CA MET A 163 1.93 18.21 -2.47
C MET A 163 3.33 18.70 -2.08
N ILE A 164 3.55 20.02 -2.07
CA ILE A 164 4.83 20.62 -1.66
C ILE A 164 5.11 20.33 -0.18
N PHE A 165 4.10 20.49 0.68
CA PHE A 165 4.22 20.19 2.10
C PHE A 165 4.59 18.72 2.34
N LEU A 166 3.90 17.77 1.71
CA LEU A 166 4.19 16.33 1.82
C LEU A 166 5.60 16.01 1.32
N SER A 167 6.05 16.64 0.24
CA SER A 167 7.41 16.46 -0.30
C SER A 167 8.48 16.92 0.70
N ILE A 168 8.29 18.07 1.34
CA ILE A 168 9.21 18.58 2.39
C ILE A 168 9.25 17.63 3.58
N VAL A 169 8.08 17.16 4.04
CA VAL A 169 7.99 16.20 5.15
C VAL A 169 8.70 14.89 4.80
N ALA A 170 8.50 14.37 3.59
CA ALA A 170 9.16 13.16 3.12
C ALA A 170 10.70 13.31 3.12
N LEU A 171 11.22 14.47 2.68
CA LEU A 171 12.66 14.76 2.73
C LEU A 171 13.17 14.78 4.18
N ILE A 172 12.47 15.43 5.10
CA ILE A 172 12.85 15.50 6.51
C ILE A 172 12.89 14.10 7.15
N ILE A 173 11.88 13.26 6.89
CA ILE A 173 11.82 11.89 7.41
C ILE A 173 12.96 11.04 6.83
N THR A 174 13.27 11.21 5.54
CA THR A 174 14.36 10.48 4.87
C THR A 174 15.73 10.78 5.51
N LEU A 175 15.95 12.00 6.00
CA LEU A 175 17.17 12.36 6.74
C LEU A 175 17.34 11.59 8.06
N GLY A 176 16.26 11.01 8.61
CA GLY A 176 16.30 10.17 9.81
C GLY A 176 16.94 8.79 9.58
N GLY A 177 17.03 8.33 8.33
CA GLY A 177 17.63 7.05 7.95
C GLY A 177 16.72 5.83 8.12
N MET A 178 17.04 4.74 7.40
CA MET A 178 16.18 3.54 7.27
C MET A 178 15.77 2.90 8.61
N LYS A 179 16.65 2.92 9.62
CA LYS A 179 16.33 2.37 10.95
C LYS A 179 15.18 3.14 11.60
N VAL A 180 15.20 4.47 11.57
CA VAL A 180 14.16 5.30 12.19
C VAL A 180 12.83 5.09 11.48
N ILE A 181 12.86 5.06 10.15
CA ILE A 181 11.70 4.83 9.28
C ILE A 181 10.99 3.53 9.66
N GLY A 182 11.72 2.39 9.68
CA GLY A 182 11.09 1.10 10.00
C GLY A 182 10.44 1.02 11.38
N TYR A 183 10.95 1.75 12.39
CA TYR A 183 10.29 1.81 13.70
C TYR A 183 9.05 2.70 13.69
N THR A 184 9.06 3.81 12.95
CA THR A 184 7.88 4.68 12.83
C THR A 184 6.77 4.02 11.99
N ASP A 185 7.13 3.20 11.01
CA ASP A 185 6.19 2.51 10.12
C ASP A 185 5.27 1.54 10.87
N VAL A 186 5.76 0.89 11.93
CA VAL A 186 4.94 0.01 12.78
C VAL A 186 3.75 0.76 13.39
N ILE A 187 3.98 2.00 13.86
CA ILE A 187 2.91 2.84 14.41
C ILE A 187 1.95 3.27 13.30
N GLN A 188 2.48 3.66 12.14
CA GLN A 188 1.67 4.11 11.00
C GLN A 188 0.73 3.01 10.51
N VAL A 189 1.23 1.79 10.36
CA VAL A 189 0.44 0.63 9.89
C VAL A 189 -0.67 0.30 10.87
N ALA A 190 -0.41 0.33 12.17
CA ALA A 190 -1.45 0.14 13.17
C ALA A 190 -2.56 1.20 13.04
N VAL A 191 -2.19 2.48 12.87
CA VAL A 191 -3.14 3.58 12.67
C VAL A 191 -3.92 3.42 11.37
N LEU A 192 -3.28 3.01 10.28
CA LEU A 192 -3.94 2.80 8.99
C LEU A 192 -4.94 1.64 9.03
N ILE A 193 -4.59 0.52 9.68
CA ILE A 193 -5.49 -0.62 9.85
C ILE A 193 -6.71 -0.21 10.69
N ILE A 194 -6.49 0.41 11.85
CA ILE A 194 -7.58 0.84 12.73
C ILE A 194 -8.45 1.89 12.03
N GLY A 195 -7.83 2.87 11.37
CA GLY A 195 -8.53 3.92 10.64
C GLY A 195 -9.34 3.40 9.44
N GLY A 196 -8.78 2.45 8.69
CA GLY A 196 -9.49 1.76 7.60
C GLY A 196 -10.71 1.00 8.10
N LEU A 197 -10.54 0.13 9.10
CA LEU A 197 -11.65 -0.64 9.69
C LEU A 197 -12.72 0.27 10.29
N ALA A 198 -12.33 1.33 11.00
CA ALA A 198 -13.26 2.32 11.55
C ALA A 198 -14.03 3.04 10.43
N THR A 199 -13.35 3.47 9.37
CA THR A 199 -13.97 4.15 8.23
C THR A 199 -14.97 3.24 7.53
N THR A 200 -14.59 1.99 7.24
CA THR A 200 -15.50 0.98 6.64
C THR A 200 -16.70 0.71 7.53
N TYR A 201 -16.49 0.54 8.84
CA TYR A 201 -17.57 0.30 9.81
C TYR A 201 -18.57 1.47 9.84
N MET A 202 -18.07 2.71 9.93
CA MET A 202 -18.91 3.91 9.94
C MET A 202 -19.65 4.07 8.61
N ALA A 203 -18.97 3.90 7.48
CA ALA A 203 -19.58 4.01 6.16
C ALA A 203 -20.73 3.02 5.98
N LEU A 204 -20.53 1.74 6.34
CA LEU A 204 -21.58 0.72 6.27
C LEU A 204 -22.73 1.03 7.23
N SER A 205 -22.45 1.47 8.46
CA SER A 205 -23.50 1.80 9.43
C SER A 205 -24.38 2.96 8.93
N ILE A 206 -23.77 3.98 8.33
CA ILE A 206 -24.49 5.11 7.70
C ILE A 206 -25.35 4.64 6.52
N VAL A 207 -24.85 3.72 5.69
CA VAL A 207 -25.64 3.14 4.59
C VAL A 207 -26.85 2.37 5.13
N GLY A 208 -26.66 1.54 6.16
CA GLY A 208 -27.75 0.81 6.82
C GLY A 208 -28.81 1.72 7.40
N GLU A 209 -28.40 2.83 8.03
CA GLU A 209 -29.30 3.85 8.56
C GLU A 209 -30.06 4.58 7.44
N LYS A 210 -29.36 5.05 6.40
CA LYS A 210 -29.98 5.76 5.27
C LYS A 210 -30.96 4.90 4.48
N LEU A 211 -30.73 3.60 4.41
CA LEU A 211 -31.60 2.64 3.73
C LEU A 211 -32.65 2.01 4.67
N GLY A 212 -32.72 2.46 5.93
CA GLY A 212 -33.74 2.05 6.89
C GLY A 212 -33.63 0.60 7.38
N MET A 213 -32.47 -0.05 7.23
CA MET A 213 -32.22 -1.44 7.65
C MET A 213 -31.56 -1.55 9.02
N GLY A 214 -31.25 -0.43 9.67
CA GLY A 214 -30.67 -0.33 11.01
C GLY A 214 -29.25 0.22 11.03
N ALA A 215 -28.84 0.80 12.16
CA ALA A 215 -27.56 1.50 12.33
C ALA A 215 -26.37 0.55 12.61
N SER A 216 -26.29 -0.58 11.89
CA SER A 216 -25.18 -1.53 12.04
C SER A 216 -24.45 -1.75 10.72
N ALA A 217 -23.13 -1.95 10.79
CA ALA A 217 -22.33 -2.24 9.60
C ALA A 217 -22.80 -3.49 8.85
N LEU A 218 -23.31 -4.50 9.55
CA LEU A 218 -23.86 -5.70 8.92
C LEU A 218 -25.14 -5.40 8.14
N ALA A 219 -26.02 -4.56 8.68
CA ALA A 219 -27.23 -4.13 7.98
C ALA A 219 -26.88 -3.33 6.72
N GLY A 220 -25.91 -2.42 6.80
CA GLY A 220 -25.40 -1.70 5.63
C GLY A 220 -24.77 -2.60 4.57
N PHE A 221 -24.02 -3.62 4.98
CA PHE A 221 -23.45 -4.59 4.05
C PHE A 221 -24.54 -5.39 3.32
N GLN A 222 -25.54 -5.90 4.06
CA GLN A 222 -26.69 -6.59 3.47
C GLN A 222 -27.48 -5.68 2.52
N ALA A 223 -27.60 -4.40 2.87
CA ALA A 223 -28.22 -3.40 2.02
C ALA A 223 -27.51 -3.27 0.66
N LEU A 224 -26.18 -3.13 0.68
CA LEU A 224 -25.37 -3.01 -0.52
C LEU A 224 -25.43 -4.28 -1.37
N MET A 225 -25.37 -5.47 -0.77
CA MET A 225 -25.49 -6.72 -1.53
C MET A 225 -26.86 -6.84 -2.22
N LYS A 226 -27.92 -6.28 -1.62
CA LYS A 226 -29.26 -6.31 -2.22
C LYS A 226 -29.40 -5.28 -3.34
N ASP A 227 -28.92 -4.06 -3.13
CA ASP A 227 -29.12 -2.93 -4.04
C ASP A 227 -28.11 -2.89 -5.20
N SER A 228 -26.87 -3.29 -4.93
CA SER A 228 -25.75 -3.25 -5.88
C SER A 228 -24.94 -4.56 -5.87
N PRO A 229 -25.56 -5.72 -6.19
CA PRO A 229 -24.87 -7.02 -6.17
C PRO A 229 -23.71 -7.09 -7.18
N GLU A 230 -23.77 -6.32 -8.27
CA GLU A 230 -22.75 -6.28 -9.31
C GLU A 230 -21.38 -5.83 -8.77
N HIS A 231 -21.35 -4.95 -7.76
CA HIS A 231 -20.11 -4.51 -7.11
C HIS A 231 -19.45 -5.61 -6.27
N PHE A 232 -20.11 -6.74 -6.01
CA PHE A 232 -19.56 -7.87 -5.26
C PHE A 232 -19.10 -9.02 -6.16
N LYS A 233 -19.25 -8.90 -7.48
CA LYS A 233 -18.73 -9.88 -8.43
C LYS A 233 -17.22 -9.71 -8.57
N MET A 234 -16.46 -10.77 -8.30
CA MET A 234 -15.00 -10.73 -8.43
C MET A 234 -14.49 -10.87 -9.88
N ILE A 235 -15.34 -11.36 -10.79
CA ILE A 235 -14.98 -11.56 -12.19
C ILE A 235 -15.94 -10.73 -13.04
N LEU A 236 -15.38 -9.75 -13.74
CA LEU A 236 -16.14 -8.95 -14.69
C LEU A 236 -16.36 -9.71 -15.99
N GLU A 237 -17.59 -9.65 -16.50
CA GLU A 237 -17.96 -10.25 -17.78
C GLU A 237 -17.38 -9.46 -18.94
N LYS A 238 -17.01 -10.16 -20.01
CA LYS A 238 -16.47 -9.52 -21.21
C LYS A 238 -17.58 -8.70 -21.89
N PRO A 239 -17.34 -7.40 -22.20
CA PRO A 239 -18.31 -6.58 -22.89
C PRO A 239 -18.70 -7.16 -24.25
N HIS A 240 -19.98 -7.05 -24.58
CA HIS A 240 -20.59 -7.42 -25.84
C HIS A 240 -21.20 -6.20 -26.55
N ALA A 241 -21.70 -6.35 -27.77
CA ALA A 241 -22.18 -5.24 -28.59
C ALA A 241 -23.28 -4.38 -27.93
N GLY A 242 -24.02 -4.92 -26.95
CA GLY A 242 -25.02 -4.19 -26.15
C GLY A 242 -24.54 -3.70 -24.78
N SER A 243 -23.25 -3.83 -24.44
CA SER A 243 -22.74 -3.39 -23.13
C SER A 243 -22.66 -1.87 -23.05
N SER A 244 -22.85 -1.32 -21.85
CA SER A 244 -22.71 0.12 -21.66
C SER A 244 -21.25 0.56 -21.78
N ASN A 245 -21.03 1.84 -22.10
CA ASN A 245 -19.67 2.42 -22.10
C ASN A 245 -18.98 2.27 -20.74
N LEU A 246 -19.75 2.28 -19.64
CA LEU A 246 -19.23 2.10 -18.30
C LEU A 246 -18.69 0.68 -18.10
N ASP A 247 -19.40 -0.34 -18.56
CA ASP A 247 -18.96 -1.74 -18.43
C ASP A 247 -17.70 -2.00 -19.26
N ILE A 248 -17.60 -1.37 -20.43
CA ILE A 248 -16.38 -1.39 -21.25
C ILE A 248 -15.20 -0.78 -20.49
N GLN A 249 -15.39 0.39 -19.88
CA GLN A 249 -14.32 1.06 -19.11
C GLN A 249 -13.90 0.23 -17.89
N LYS A 250 -14.85 -0.34 -17.14
CA LYS A 250 -14.56 -1.24 -16.02
C LYS A 250 -13.74 -2.45 -16.46
N TYR A 251 -14.10 -3.06 -17.59
CA TYR A 251 -13.38 -4.21 -18.13
C TYR A 251 -11.98 -3.85 -18.67
N VAL A 252 -11.77 -2.63 -19.18
CA VAL A 252 -10.44 -2.18 -19.59
C VAL A 252 -9.50 -2.04 -18.39
N VAL A 253 -10.02 -1.52 -17.26
CA VAL A 253 -9.24 -1.42 -16.02
C VAL A 253 -8.97 -2.80 -15.43
N LEU A 254 -10.00 -3.65 -15.36
CA LEU A 254 -9.89 -4.99 -14.79
C LEU A 254 -10.53 -6.02 -15.72
N PRO A 255 -9.75 -6.62 -16.66
CA PRO A 255 -10.28 -7.49 -17.72
C PRO A 255 -10.61 -8.91 -17.24
N GLY A 256 -11.23 -9.03 -16.06
CA GLY A 256 -11.69 -10.28 -15.46
C GLY A 256 -10.65 -11.40 -15.54
N ILE A 257 -11.05 -12.54 -16.10
CA ILE A 257 -10.17 -13.71 -16.25
C ILE A 257 -9.01 -13.43 -17.25
N ALA A 258 -9.21 -12.56 -18.24
CA ALA A 258 -8.18 -12.29 -19.23
C ALA A 258 -6.94 -11.65 -18.60
N MET A 259 -7.09 -10.93 -17.48
CA MET A 259 -5.97 -10.38 -16.70
C MET A 259 -4.95 -11.45 -16.31
N TYR A 260 -5.41 -12.66 -15.95
CA TYR A 260 -4.51 -13.75 -15.55
C TYR A 260 -3.71 -14.27 -16.74
N PHE A 261 -4.37 -14.47 -17.90
CA PHE A 261 -3.70 -14.91 -19.12
C PHE A 261 -2.77 -13.83 -19.70
N ALA A 262 -3.09 -12.56 -19.48
CA ALA A 262 -2.27 -11.42 -19.90
C ALA A 262 -0.98 -11.25 -19.08
N GLY A 263 -0.76 -12.05 -18.03
CA GLY A 263 0.51 -12.10 -17.31
C GLY A 263 0.51 -11.40 -15.95
N GLN A 264 -0.64 -11.15 -15.33
CA GLN A 264 -0.71 -10.56 -13.98
C GLN A 264 0.11 -11.34 -12.93
N TRP A 265 0.18 -12.66 -13.08
CA TRP A 265 1.01 -13.50 -12.22
C TRP A 265 2.52 -13.22 -12.37
N ILE A 266 2.98 -12.83 -13.57
CA ILE A 266 4.38 -12.43 -13.83
C ILE A 266 4.69 -11.14 -13.07
N VAL A 267 3.78 -10.17 -13.16
CA VAL A 267 3.90 -8.89 -12.45
C VAL A 267 3.94 -9.12 -10.95
N ASN A 268 3.05 -9.97 -10.42
CA ASN A 268 3.06 -10.29 -8.98
C ASN A 268 4.31 -11.04 -8.54
N LEU A 269 4.82 -12.01 -9.31
CA LEU A 269 6.08 -12.68 -8.99
C LEU A 269 7.27 -11.72 -9.03
N ASN A 270 7.28 -10.78 -9.98
CA ASN A 270 8.31 -9.75 -10.05
C ASN A 270 8.22 -8.80 -8.86
N TYR A 271 7.03 -8.30 -8.55
CA TYR A 271 6.82 -7.36 -7.47
C TYR A 271 7.16 -7.99 -6.11
N TRP A 272 6.52 -9.10 -5.75
CA TRP A 272 6.72 -9.74 -4.45
C TRP A 272 8.04 -10.49 -4.32
N GLY A 273 8.64 -10.91 -5.44
CA GLY A 273 9.85 -11.73 -5.43
C GLY A 273 11.13 -10.94 -5.67
N CYS A 274 11.03 -9.74 -6.23
CA CYS A 274 12.19 -8.95 -6.64
C CYS A 274 12.15 -7.50 -6.12
N ASN A 275 10.97 -6.96 -5.80
CA ASN A 275 10.78 -5.55 -5.47
C ASN A 275 10.55 -5.29 -3.96
N GLN A 276 10.08 -6.29 -3.23
CA GLN A 276 9.97 -6.29 -1.77
C GLN A 276 11.02 -7.22 -1.14
#